data_AF-A0A562R0G3-F1
#
_entry.id   AF-A0A562R0G3-F1
#
_cell.length_a   1.000
_cell.length_b   1.000
_cell.length_c   1.000
_cell.angle_alpha   90.00
_cell.angle_beta   90.00
_cell.angle_gamma   90.00
#
_symmetry.space_group_name_H-M   'P 1'
#
loop_
_entity.id
_entity.type
_entity.pdbx_description
1 polymer ?
#
loop_
_entity_poly.entity_id
_entity_poly.type
_entity_poly.pdbx_seq_one_letter_code
_entity_poly.pdbx_strand_id
1 'polypeptide(L)'
;MRHYACLVLRYPTDGRFLPWGFVRDGVQFDAPVKVALISDDIDVLAQMAVNGGGIARLASFVAGPLIDKQALVPLFAEDCCHGAHAVPEPMQVYACVTDRQAFTSKVRAFVSHLEGCLADAGMAG
;
A
#
# COMPACT_ATOMS: atom_id res chain seq x y z
N MET A 1 0.30 -17.17 -0.94
CA MET A 1 -0.97 -16.43 -1.11
C MET A 1 -2.05 -17.19 -1.89
N ARG A 2 -1.72 -18.07 -2.84
CA ARG A 2 -2.70 -18.87 -3.60
C ARG A 2 -3.70 -19.72 -2.78
N HIS A 3 -3.40 -20.02 -1.52
CA HIS A 3 -4.26 -20.83 -0.64
C HIS A 3 -5.04 -20.00 0.40
N TYR A 4 -4.80 -18.69 0.48
CA TYR A 4 -5.41 -17.81 1.49
C TYR A 4 -6.44 -16.88 0.84
N ALA A 5 -7.45 -16.48 1.60
CA ALA A 5 -8.41 -15.46 1.17
C ALA A 5 -7.69 -14.11 1.02
N CYS A 6 -7.56 -13.60 -0.21
CA CYS A 6 -6.95 -12.31 -0.47
C CYS A 6 -8.03 -11.26 -0.74
N LEU A 7 -7.96 -10.16 -0.01
CA LEU A 7 -8.82 -8.99 -0.11
C LEU A 7 -8.13 -7.99 -1.07
N VAL A 8 -8.73 -7.76 -2.23
CA VAL A 8 -8.05 -7.08 -3.34
C VAL A 8 -8.61 -5.69 -3.58
N LEU A 9 -7.72 -4.70 -3.63
CA LEU A 9 -8.06 -3.33 -4.02
C LEU A 9 -8.22 -3.26 -5.54
N ARG A 10 -9.33 -2.66 -5.97
CA ARG A 10 -9.60 -2.29 -7.36
C ARG A 10 -9.44 -0.79 -7.52
N TYR A 11 -8.64 -0.34 -8.46
CA TYR A 11 -8.51 1.08 -8.75
C TYR A 11 -9.85 1.64 -9.24
N PRO A 12 -10.39 2.69 -8.60
CA PRO A 12 -11.68 3.27 -9.01
C PRO A 12 -11.60 3.93 -10.40
N THR A 13 -10.41 4.33 -10.84
CA THR A 13 -10.19 5.05 -12.10
C THR A 13 -10.29 4.18 -13.34
N ASP A 14 -9.82 2.92 -13.28
CA ASP A 14 -9.72 2.05 -14.46
C ASP A 14 -10.18 0.60 -14.21
N GLY A 15 -10.59 0.27 -12.98
CA GLY A 15 -11.09 -1.06 -12.63
C GLY A 15 -10.02 -2.15 -12.55
N ARG A 16 -8.73 -1.84 -12.76
CA ARG A 16 -7.64 -2.81 -12.57
C ARG A 16 -7.48 -3.13 -11.09
N PHE A 17 -7.01 -4.33 -10.78
CA PHE A 17 -6.62 -4.66 -9.42
C PHE A 17 -5.25 -4.08 -9.12
N LEU A 18 -5.05 -3.60 -7.90
CA LEU A 18 -3.73 -3.31 -7.36
C LEU A 18 -2.91 -4.60 -7.42
N PRO A 19 -1.83 -4.66 -8.23
CA PRO A 19 -0.96 -5.82 -8.26
C PRO A 19 -0.39 -6.07 -6.87
N TRP A 20 -0.02 -7.30 -6.54
CA TRP A 20 0.67 -7.60 -5.29
C TRP A 20 2.15 -7.80 -5.61
N GLY A 21 2.81 -6.67 -5.85
CA GLY A 21 4.22 -6.59 -6.18
C GLY A 21 5.10 -6.81 -4.96
N PHE A 22 6.17 -7.58 -5.15
CA PHE A 22 7.21 -7.87 -4.17
C PHE A 22 8.58 -7.69 -4.80
N VAL A 23 9.57 -7.38 -3.96
CA VAL A 23 10.98 -7.39 -4.31
C VAL A 23 11.66 -8.53 -3.56
N ARG A 24 12.40 -9.38 -4.28
CA ARG A 24 13.26 -10.43 -3.71
C ARG A 24 14.60 -10.41 -4.45
N ASP A 25 15.70 -10.31 -3.71
CA ASP A 25 17.06 -10.28 -4.29
C ASP A 25 17.22 -9.22 -5.41
N GLY A 26 16.56 -8.06 -5.24
CA GLY A 26 16.53 -6.98 -6.23
C GLY A 26 15.62 -7.19 -7.43
N VAL A 27 14.92 -8.33 -7.51
CA VAL A 27 13.98 -8.66 -8.60
C VAL A 27 12.54 -8.36 -8.17
N GLN A 28 11.86 -7.52 -8.94
CA GLN A 28 10.44 -7.24 -8.80
C GLN A 28 9.59 -8.35 -9.44
N PHE A 29 8.54 -8.79 -8.75
CA PHE A 29 7.56 -9.71 -9.30
C PHE A 29 6.18 -9.52 -8.67
N ASP A 30 5.12 -9.80 -9.44
CA ASP A 30 3.76 -9.85 -8.94
C ASP A 30 3.42 -11.26 -8.43
N ALA A 31 2.95 -11.33 -7.19
CA ALA A 31 2.51 -12.58 -6.61
C ALA A 31 1.04 -12.86 -6.99
N PRO A 32 0.72 -14.05 -7.50
CA PRO A 32 -0.65 -14.42 -7.81
C PRO A 32 -1.48 -14.59 -6.53
N VAL A 33 -2.65 -13.96 -6.53
CA VAL A 33 -3.58 -13.92 -5.40
C VAL A 33 -4.85 -14.71 -5.69
N LYS A 34 -5.37 -15.42 -4.68
CA LYS A 34 -6.71 -16.00 -4.73
C LYS A 34 -7.69 -14.96 -4.23
N VAL A 35 -8.34 -14.27 -5.17
CA VAL A 35 -9.32 -13.22 -4.85
C VAL A 35 -10.49 -13.84 -4.10
N ALA A 36 -10.71 -13.41 -2.86
CA ALA A 36 -11.88 -13.78 -2.06
C ALA A 36 -12.92 -12.66 -2.04
N LEU A 37 -12.45 -11.41 -2.04
CA LEU A 37 -13.30 -10.22 -2.09
C LEU A 37 -12.54 -9.08 -2.78
N ILE A 38 -13.30 -8.20 -3.41
CA ILE A 38 -12.80 -7.00 -4.09
C ILE A 38 -13.50 -5.78 -3.51
N SER A 39 -12.75 -4.70 -3.25
CA SER A 39 -13.29 -3.38 -2.95
C SER A 39 -12.42 -2.32 -3.62
N ASP A 40 -13.00 -1.16 -3.92
CA ASP A 40 -12.28 0.04 -4.37
C ASP A 40 -12.02 1.04 -3.25
N ASP A 41 -12.40 0.70 -2.01
CA ASP A 41 -12.19 1.50 -0.81
C ASP A 41 -11.18 0.79 0.12
N ILE A 42 -10.07 1.48 0.39
CA ILE A 42 -8.97 0.93 1.18
C ILE A 42 -9.32 0.76 2.67
N ASP A 43 -10.16 1.64 3.22
CA ASP A 43 -10.58 1.60 4.61
C ASP A 43 -11.54 0.43 4.83
N VAL A 44 -12.42 0.19 3.86
CA VAL A 44 -13.30 -0.98 3.84
C VAL A 44 -12.47 -2.27 3.82
N LEU A 45 -11.44 -2.38 2.97
CA LEU A 45 -10.52 -3.53 2.96
C LEU A 45 -9.80 -3.72 4.30
N ALA A 46 -9.32 -2.63 4.90
CA ALA A 46 -8.63 -2.67 6.19
C ALA A 46 -9.56 -3.20 7.29
N GLN A 47 -10.81 -2.70 7.35
CA GLN A 47 -11.77 -3.15 8.34
C GLN A 47 -12.21 -4.60 8.12
N MET A 48 -12.30 -5.06 6.87
CA MET A 48 -12.55 -6.48 6.59
C MET A 48 -11.39 -7.37 7.05
N ALA A 49 -10.14 -6.95 6.84
CA ALA A 49 -8.97 -7.67 7.33
C ALA A 49 -8.97 -7.77 8.87
N VAL A 50 -9.24 -6.66 9.56
CA VAL A 50 -9.38 -6.62 11.03
C VAL A 50 -10.46 -7.60 11.53
N ASN A 51 -11.56 -7.74 10.79
CA ASN A 51 -12.64 -8.68 11.11
C ASN A 51 -12.39 -10.12 10.64
N GLY A 52 -11.16 -10.46 10.22
CA GLY A 52 -10.80 -11.82 9.82
C GLY A 52 -11.21 -12.21 8.39
N GLY A 53 -11.54 -11.24 7.54
CA GLY A 53 -11.95 -11.49 6.15
C GLY A 53 -10.84 -12.04 5.25
N GLY A 54 -9.58 -11.89 5.64
CA GLY A 54 -8.43 -12.43 4.91
C GLY A 54 -7.19 -11.53 4.99
N ILE A 55 -6.29 -11.73 4.03
CA ILE A 55 -5.05 -10.96 3.88
C ILE A 55 -5.30 -9.78 2.96
N ALA A 56 -4.83 -8.59 3.32
CA ALA A 56 -4.89 -7.39 2.49
C ALA A 56 -3.49 -6.79 2.28
N ARG A 57 -3.26 -6.19 1.11
CA ARG A 57 -2.12 -5.29 0.88
C ARG A 57 -2.60 -3.86 1.17
N LEU A 58 -2.07 -3.27 2.24
CA LEU A 58 -2.43 -1.92 2.71
C LEU A 58 -1.20 -1.01 2.69
N ALA A 59 -1.41 0.28 2.49
CA ALA A 59 -0.34 1.26 2.69
C ALA A 59 0.03 1.35 4.18
N SER A 60 1.30 1.63 4.47
CA SER A 60 1.82 1.66 5.84
C SER A 60 1.05 2.60 6.76
N PHE A 61 0.66 3.79 6.27
CA PHE A 61 -0.12 4.76 7.03
C PHE A 61 -1.56 4.32 7.34
N VAL A 62 -2.13 3.40 6.57
CA VAL A 62 -3.44 2.78 6.87
C VAL A 62 -3.26 1.64 7.87
N ALA A 63 -2.26 0.78 7.66
CA ALA A 63 -2.05 -0.41 8.48
C ALA A 63 -1.43 -0.10 9.87
N GLY A 64 -0.57 0.91 9.97
CA GLY A 64 0.22 1.23 11.16
C GLY A 64 -0.63 1.34 12.43
N PRO A 65 -1.65 2.23 12.47
CA PRO A 65 -2.51 2.35 13.66
C PRO A 65 -3.27 1.08 14.04
N LEU A 66 -3.52 0.19 13.07
CA LEU A 66 -4.19 -1.10 13.30
C LEU A 66 -3.21 -2.16 13.81
N ILE A 67 -1.96 -2.13 13.35
CA ILE A 67 -0.88 -2.98 13.86
C ILE A 67 -0.51 -2.57 15.28
N ASP A 68 -0.40 -1.27 15.57
CA ASP A 68 -0.09 -0.74 16.91
C ASP A 68 -1.15 -1.18 17.95
N LYS A 69 -2.41 -1.27 17.52
CA LYS A 69 -3.53 -1.77 18.32
C LYS A 69 -3.64 -3.30 18.34
N GLN A 70 -2.71 -4.01 17.72
CA GLN A 70 -2.72 -5.48 17.56
C GLN A 70 -3.98 -6.02 16.85
N ALA A 71 -4.67 -5.17 16.09
CA ALA A 71 -5.83 -5.55 15.28
C ALA A 71 -5.42 -6.16 13.93
N LEU A 72 -4.21 -5.87 13.47
CA LEU A 72 -3.57 -6.50 12.31
C LEU A 72 -2.17 -6.99 12.69
N VAL A 73 -1.68 -7.99 11.94
CA VAL A 73 -0.31 -8.49 12.07
C VAL A 73 0.37 -8.36 10.70
N PRO A 74 1.58 -7.77 10.62
CA PRO A 74 2.31 -7.68 9.37
C PRO A 74 2.75 -9.07 8.88
N LEU A 75 2.66 -9.30 7.56
CA LEU A 75 3.17 -10.50 6.91
C LEU A 75 4.41 -10.16 6.10
N PHE A 76 5.36 -11.11 6.02
CA PHE A 76 6.60 -10.96 5.24
C PHE A 76 7.51 -9.81 5.71
N ALA A 77 7.49 -9.50 7.01
CA ALA A 77 8.43 -8.54 7.60
C ALA A 77 9.89 -9.04 7.50
N GLU A 78 10.85 -8.13 7.45
CA GLU A 78 12.27 -8.43 7.24
C GLU A 78 12.85 -9.43 8.26
N ASP A 79 12.30 -9.47 9.48
CA ASP A 79 12.77 -10.34 10.57
C ASP A 79 12.24 -11.79 10.51
N CYS A 80 11.48 -12.17 9.47
CA CYS A 80 10.93 -13.52 9.36
C CYS A 80 12.03 -14.53 8.97
N CYS A 81 12.57 -15.25 9.95
CA CYS A 81 13.69 -16.22 9.91
C CYS A 81 13.58 -17.42 8.92
N HIS A 82 12.72 -17.38 7.91
CA HIS A 82 12.45 -18.48 6.98
C HIS A 82 12.75 -18.09 5.51
N GLY A 83 14.05 -17.97 5.19
CA GLY A 83 14.68 -18.43 3.93
C GLY A 83 14.27 -17.81 2.58
N ALA A 84 13.25 -16.97 2.49
CA ALA A 84 12.85 -16.30 1.26
C ALA A 84 12.20 -14.94 1.55
N HIS A 85 13.02 -13.95 1.92
CA HIS A 85 12.58 -12.59 2.20
C HIS A 85 12.12 -11.92 0.89
N ALA A 86 10.81 -11.86 0.69
CA ALA A 86 10.20 -11.01 -0.32
C ALA A 86 9.52 -9.87 0.42
N VAL A 87 10.02 -8.65 0.24
CA VAL A 87 9.40 -7.46 0.82
C VAL A 87 8.35 -6.90 -0.13
N PRO A 88 7.21 -6.38 0.36
CA PRO A 88 6.25 -5.70 -0.48
C PRO A 88 6.92 -4.56 -1.26
N GLU A 89 6.63 -4.44 -2.55
CA GLU A 89 7.13 -3.34 -3.36
C GLU A 89 6.61 -1.99 -2.84
N PRO A 90 7.46 -0.95 -2.71
CA PRO A 90 7.01 0.39 -2.33
C PRO A 90 6.02 0.97 -3.34
N MET A 91 5.00 1.67 -2.84
CA MET A 91 4.05 2.36 -3.70
C MET A 91 4.44 3.84 -3.79
N GLN A 92 4.61 4.32 -5.02
CA GLN A 92 4.95 5.72 -5.28
C GLN A 92 3.70 6.62 -5.26
N VAL A 93 3.79 7.75 -4.56
CA VAL A 93 2.72 8.75 -4.47
C VAL A 93 3.15 10.00 -5.23
N TYR A 94 2.26 10.50 -6.10
CA TYR A 94 2.55 11.64 -6.97
C TYR A 94 1.60 12.80 -6.68
N ALA A 95 2.13 14.02 -6.64
CA ALA A 95 1.33 15.25 -6.68
C ALA A 95 0.98 15.59 -8.13
N CYS A 96 -0.26 15.34 -8.52
CA CYS A 96 -0.74 15.59 -9.89
C CYS A 96 -1.41 16.97 -10.01
N VAL A 97 -1.05 17.71 -11.06
CA VAL A 97 -1.73 18.96 -11.48
C VAL A 97 -2.19 18.84 -12.93
N THR A 98 -3.23 19.59 -13.30
CA THR A 98 -3.86 19.50 -14.63
C THR A 98 -2.86 19.78 -15.76
N ASP A 99 -2.01 20.78 -15.58
CA ASP A 99 -0.96 21.16 -16.51
C ASP A 99 0.16 21.94 -15.80
N ARG A 100 1.18 22.33 -16.56
CA ARG A 100 2.33 23.07 -16.05
C ARG A 100 1.98 24.48 -15.56
N GLN A 101 0.97 25.14 -16.13
CA GLN A 101 0.56 26.49 -15.71
C GLN A 101 -0.14 26.47 -14.35
N ALA A 102 -0.83 25.37 -14.01
CA ALA A 102 -1.39 25.15 -12.68
C ALA A 102 -0.33 25.06 -11.57
N PHE A 103 0.95 24.84 -11.92
CA PHE A 103 2.07 24.78 -10.96
C PHE A 103 2.58 26.17 -10.55
N THR A 104 1.67 26.98 -10.02
CA THR A 104 1.92 28.33 -9.52
C THR A 104 2.91 28.35 -8.35
N SER A 105 3.37 29.53 -7.92
CA SER A 105 4.21 29.67 -6.72
C SER A 105 3.54 29.14 -5.45
N LYS A 106 2.22 29.33 -5.30
CA LYS A 106 1.45 28.82 -4.16
C LYS A 106 1.38 27.29 -4.16
N VAL A 107 1.11 26.68 -5.32
CA VAL A 107 1.07 25.21 -5.45
C VAL A 107 2.43 24.60 -5.18
N ARG A 108 3.51 25.21 -5.69
CA ARG A 108 4.88 24.79 -5.37
C ARG A 108 5.18 24.83 -3.88
N ALA A 109 4.86 25.95 -3.22
CA ALA A 109 5.06 26.09 -1.78
C ALA A 109 4.27 25.03 -0.99
N PHE A 110 3.04 24.72 -1.42
CA PHE A 110 2.23 23.67 -0.81
C PHE A 110 2.81 22.27 -1.01
N VAL A 111 3.24 21.91 -2.23
CA VAL A 111 3.87 20.62 -2.51
C VAL A 111 5.16 20.45 -1.70
N SER A 112 6.03 21.47 -1.67
CA SER A 112 7.25 21.42 -0.86
C SER A 112 6.96 21.30 0.64
N HIS A 113 5.86 21.90 1.12
CA HIS A 113 5.44 21.71 2.50
C HIS A 113 4.98 20.28 2.76
N LEU A 114 4.17 19.69 1.87
CA LEU A 114 3.75 18.30 1.98
C LEU A 114 4.92 17.32 1.93
N GLU A 115 5.89 17.53 1.04
CA GLU A 115 7.11 16.73 0.96
C GLU A 115 7.86 16.71 2.30
N GLY A 116 7.99 17.87 2.96
CA GLY A 116 8.57 17.96 4.30
C GLY A 116 7.77 17.17 5.35
N CYS A 117 6.45 17.37 5.39
CA CYS A 117 5.59 16.65 6.34
C CYS A 117 5.57 15.14 6.12
N LEU A 118 5.62 14.67 4.87
CA LEU A 118 5.64 13.24 4.53
C LEU A 118 6.99 12.60 4.85
N ALA A 119 8.09 13.32 4.67
CA ALA A 119 9.42 12.87 5.10
C ALA A 119 9.47 12.67 6.62
N ASP A 120 8.96 13.62 7.39
CA ASP A 120 8.88 13.53 8.86
C ASP A 120 7.99 12.36 9.33
N ALA A 121 6.95 12.01 8.55
CA ALA A 121 6.06 10.89 8.81
C ALA A 121 6.64 9.51 8.40
N GLY A 122 7.86 9.45 7.88
CA GLY A 122 8.48 8.21 7.38
C GLY A 122 7.84 7.67 6.10
N MET A 123 7.20 8.54 5.32
CA MET A 123 6.50 8.22 4.07
C MET A 123 7.23 8.72 2.81
N ALA A 124 8.44 9.27 2.94
CA ALA A 124 9.26 9.65 1.80
C ALA A 124 10.09 8.46 1.29
N GLY A 125 9.71 7.89 0.15
CA GLY A 125 10.44 6.82 -0.53
C GLY A 125 9.82 6.41 -1.86
#